data_AF-A0A0G0SE61-F1
#
_entry.id   AF-A0A0G0SE61-F1
#
_cell.length_a   1.000
_cell.length_b   1.000
_cell.length_c   1.000
_cell.angle_alpha   90.00
_cell.angle_beta   90.00
_cell.angle_gamma   90.00
#
_symmetry.space_group_name_H-M   'P 1'
#
loop_
_entity.id
_entity.type
_entity.pdbx_description
1 polymer ?
#
loop_
_entity_poly.entity_id
_entity_poly.type
_entity_poly.pdbx_seq_one_letter_code
_entity_poly.pdbx_strand_id
1 'polypeptide(L)'
;PPAAMRYCVTGSSLIVTDGGLERIRDIGRRKNVRILSFNDTEKDAPKWFDSGVHPTIKIETFRGFTLQGSVNHPVLTWGVDEKGKPSLAWKMLGGIKNGEYAVINRSDKLFPSDPSLTNFYPKLKDKRTDEHNLPEKMTPNLAFILGSLVAEGNVSSKQIGFSNNNSEYLNAFKTAFTKVFPDCRLHEYKRLPVGFTKKSYTSLEIHSLQIIKFLENIGLVKARAGGKTVPKIMFLSSRESLSAFLKGYAEGDGSVYLSGAPEVCFISKRIIWICLKKKSGLFPKEKIKN
;
A
#
# COMPACT_ATOMS: atom_id res chain seq x y z
N PRO A 1 14.40 -27.51 -24.50
CA PRO A 1 14.71 -27.39 -23.05
C PRO A 1 13.44 -27.24 -22.20
N PRO A 2 12.93 -28.32 -21.59
CA PRO A 2 11.71 -28.32 -20.76
C PRO A 2 11.84 -27.46 -19.49
N ALA A 3 13.06 -27.16 -19.05
CA ALA A 3 13.33 -26.31 -17.89
C ALA A 3 12.96 -24.83 -18.09
N ALA A 4 12.69 -24.40 -19.33
CA ALA A 4 12.39 -23.00 -19.67
C ALA A 4 10.90 -22.63 -19.55
N MET A 5 9.96 -23.60 -19.51
CA MET A 5 8.52 -23.34 -19.33
C MET A 5 8.11 -23.55 -17.88
N ARG A 6 8.54 -22.65 -16.99
CA ARG A 6 8.07 -22.62 -15.60
C ARG A 6 6.87 -21.68 -15.44
N TYR A 7 6.12 -21.87 -14.37
CA TYR A 7 4.96 -21.06 -14.03
C TYR A 7 5.42 -19.72 -13.44
N CYS A 8 5.54 -18.69 -14.26
CA CYS A 8 6.12 -17.42 -13.85
C CYS A 8 5.07 -16.31 -13.77
N VAL A 9 5.27 -15.39 -12.83
CA VAL A 9 4.59 -14.09 -12.77
C VAL A 9 5.61 -12.98 -12.99
N THR A 10 5.14 -11.79 -13.36
CA THR A 10 6.03 -10.63 -13.52
C THR A 10 6.73 -10.25 -12.20
N GLY A 11 7.94 -9.73 -12.30
CA GLY A 11 8.72 -9.29 -11.13
C GLY A 11 8.05 -8.22 -10.28
N SER A 12 7.08 -7.49 -10.83
CA SER A 12 6.30 -6.48 -10.12
C SER A 12 5.20 -7.05 -9.23
N SER A 13 4.84 -8.33 -9.38
CA SER A 13 3.79 -8.98 -8.60
C SER A 13 4.13 -8.98 -7.10
N LEU A 14 3.15 -8.61 -6.28
CA LEU A 14 3.26 -8.60 -4.83
C LEU A 14 2.89 -9.98 -4.27
N ILE A 15 3.71 -10.47 -3.34
CA ILE A 15 3.55 -11.75 -2.65
C ILE A 15 3.46 -11.48 -1.16
N VAL A 16 2.55 -12.17 -0.48
CA VAL A 16 2.46 -12.12 1.00
C VAL A 16 3.55 -13.02 1.57
N THR A 17 4.47 -12.42 2.32
CA THR A 17 5.59 -13.07 2.98
C THR A 17 5.60 -12.76 4.47
N ASP A 18 6.49 -13.40 5.23
CA ASP A 18 6.77 -13.02 6.63
C ASP A 18 7.36 -11.60 6.81
N GLY A 19 7.83 -10.96 5.73
CA GLY A 19 8.25 -9.57 5.70
C GLY A 19 7.14 -8.60 5.28
N GLY A 20 5.94 -9.09 4.98
CA GLY A 20 4.82 -8.30 4.47
C GLY A 20 4.58 -8.50 2.98
N LEU A 21 4.19 -7.45 2.29
CA LEU A 21 3.85 -7.48 0.87
C LEU A 21 5.06 -7.08 0.03
N GLU A 22 5.84 -8.07 -0.37
CA GLU A 22 7.08 -7.88 -1.13
C GLU A 22 6.87 -8.16 -2.61
N ARG A 23 7.61 -7.46 -3.47
CA ARG A 23 7.63 -7.79 -4.91
C ARG A 23 8.45 -9.07 -5.11
N ILE A 24 7.97 -9.99 -5.93
CA ILE A 24 8.64 -11.28 -6.16
C ILE A 24 10.08 -11.14 -6.66
N ARG A 25 10.39 -10.05 -7.39
CA ARG A 25 11.77 -9.75 -7.84
C ARG A 25 12.73 -9.38 -6.69
N ASP A 26 12.20 -8.79 -5.62
CA ASP A 26 12.97 -8.33 -4.47
C ASP A 26 13.17 -9.48 -3.46
N ILE A 27 12.22 -10.42 -3.41
CA ILE A 27 12.26 -11.63 -2.57
C ILE A 27 13.45 -12.53 -2.90
N GLY A 28 13.79 -12.68 -4.20
CA GLY A 28 14.80 -13.65 -4.67
C GLY A 28 16.20 -13.51 -4.08
N ARG A 29 16.47 -12.41 -3.37
CA ARG A 29 17.72 -12.17 -2.65
C ARG A 29 17.76 -12.77 -1.24
N ARG A 30 16.60 -13.14 -0.69
CA ARG A 30 16.44 -13.70 0.67
C ARG A 30 16.33 -15.23 0.61
N LYS A 31 17.00 -15.92 1.53
CA LYS A 31 16.84 -17.36 1.75
C LYS A 31 15.72 -17.60 2.77
N ASN A 32 15.03 -18.73 2.64
CA ASN A 32 14.01 -19.22 3.59
C ASN A 32 12.89 -18.21 3.87
N VAL A 33 12.17 -17.84 2.81
CA VAL A 33 11.03 -16.91 2.91
C VAL A 33 9.77 -17.71 3.18
N ARG A 34 9.06 -17.39 4.26
CA ARG A 34 7.72 -17.94 4.50
C ARG A 34 6.70 -17.19 3.66
N ILE A 35 5.82 -17.93 3.01
CA ILE A 35 4.76 -17.42 2.16
C ILE A 35 3.40 -17.95 2.63
N LEU A 36 2.35 -17.18 2.36
CA LEU A 36 0.98 -17.60 2.57
C LEU A 36 0.47 -18.39 1.37
N SER A 37 0.11 -19.65 1.58
CA SER A 37 -0.42 -20.56 0.56
C SER A 37 -1.95 -20.71 0.68
N PHE A 38 -2.52 -21.57 -0.17
CA PHE A 38 -3.94 -21.91 -0.15
C PHE A 38 -4.39 -22.41 1.24
N ASN A 39 -5.65 -22.12 1.59
CA ASN A 39 -6.23 -22.39 2.92
C ASN A 39 -5.46 -21.75 4.10
N ASP A 40 -4.84 -20.59 3.87
CA ASP A 40 -4.13 -19.83 4.90
C ASP A 40 -3.05 -20.66 5.61
N THR A 41 -2.37 -21.51 4.84
CA THR A 41 -1.25 -22.32 5.31
C THR A 41 0.06 -21.61 5.04
N GLU A 42 0.88 -21.44 6.06
CA GLU A 42 2.23 -20.90 5.91
C GLU A 42 3.17 -21.99 5.40
N LYS A 43 3.98 -21.66 4.39
CA LYS A 43 4.94 -22.57 3.78
C LYS A 43 6.27 -21.87 3.56
N ASP A 44 7.35 -22.60 3.78
CA ASP A 44 8.68 -22.15 3.37
C ASP A 44 8.82 -22.27 1.85
N ALA A 45 9.33 -21.22 1.22
CA ALA A 45 9.74 -21.23 -0.18
C ALA A 45 11.23 -21.61 -0.27
N PRO A 46 11.58 -22.89 -0.55
CA PRO A 46 12.97 -23.35 -0.50
C PRO A 46 13.80 -22.87 -1.69
N LYS A 47 13.14 -22.50 -2.80
CA LYS A 47 13.79 -22.13 -4.06
C LYS A 47 13.09 -20.94 -4.68
N TRP A 48 13.89 -20.03 -5.20
CA TRP A 48 13.45 -18.94 -6.05
C TRP A 48 13.99 -19.16 -7.46
N PHE A 49 13.18 -18.84 -8.47
CA PHE A 49 13.52 -19.08 -9.87
C PHE A 49 13.25 -17.84 -10.71
N ASP A 50 14.25 -17.44 -11.49
CA ASP A 50 14.12 -16.52 -12.60
C ASP A 50 14.19 -17.33 -13.90
N SER A 51 13.14 -17.29 -14.71
CA SER A 51 13.12 -17.99 -15.99
C SER A 51 13.48 -17.07 -17.16
N GLY A 52 13.84 -15.82 -16.90
CA GLY A 52 14.14 -14.83 -17.92
C GLY A 52 12.89 -14.22 -18.57
N VAL A 53 13.03 -13.77 -19.81
CA VAL A 53 11.97 -13.05 -20.54
C VAL A 53 11.09 -14.06 -21.30
N HIS A 54 9.78 -13.96 -21.08
CA HIS A 54 8.76 -14.81 -21.72
C HIS A 54 7.56 -13.98 -22.16
N PRO A 55 6.79 -14.43 -23.16
CA PRO A 55 5.47 -13.88 -23.43
C PRO A 55 4.56 -14.00 -22.21
N THR A 56 3.88 -12.90 -21.86
CA THR A 56 2.98 -12.84 -20.71
C THR A 56 1.58 -12.43 -21.10
N ILE A 57 0.59 -12.93 -20.38
CA ILE A 57 -0.79 -12.45 -20.43
C ILE A 57 -1.06 -11.67 -19.14
N LYS A 58 -1.89 -10.62 -19.24
CA LYS A 58 -2.38 -9.86 -18.10
C LYS A 58 -3.89 -10.05 -18.01
N ILE A 59 -4.38 -10.39 -16.83
CA ILE A 59 -5.80 -10.40 -16.50
C ILE A 59 -6.10 -9.28 -15.51
N GLU A 60 -7.30 -8.72 -15.60
CA GLU A 60 -7.82 -7.73 -14.67
C GLU A 60 -9.18 -8.19 -14.12
N THR A 61 -9.44 -7.95 -12.85
CA THR A 61 -10.76 -8.19 -12.27
C THR A 61 -11.60 -6.93 -12.32
N PHE A 62 -12.92 -7.06 -12.13
CA PHE A 62 -13.85 -5.95 -12.11
C PHE A 62 -13.42 -4.85 -11.11
N ARG A 63 -12.89 -5.27 -9.95
CA ARG A 63 -12.36 -4.39 -8.90
C ARG A 63 -10.92 -3.89 -9.12
N GLY A 64 -10.34 -4.15 -10.29
CA GLY A 64 -9.02 -3.64 -10.67
C GLY A 64 -7.83 -4.43 -10.12
N PHE A 65 -8.04 -5.63 -9.56
CA PHE A 65 -6.91 -6.52 -9.25
C PHE A 65 -6.32 -7.01 -10.56
N THR A 66 -4.99 -7.03 -10.65
CA THR A 66 -4.29 -7.47 -11.86
C THR A 66 -3.30 -8.56 -11.54
N LEU A 67 -3.18 -9.52 -12.46
CA LEU A 67 -2.13 -10.53 -12.43
C LEU A 67 -1.56 -10.62 -13.84
N GLN A 68 -0.23 -10.59 -13.94
CA GLN A 68 0.49 -10.75 -15.19
C GLN A 68 1.54 -11.85 -15.04
N GLY A 69 1.54 -12.80 -15.97
CA GLY A 69 2.40 -13.98 -15.92
C GLY A 69 2.43 -14.76 -17.22
N SER A 70 3.14 -15.88 -17.23
CA SER A 70 3.23 -16.77 -18.38
C SER A 70 1.88 -17.42 -18.69
N VAL A 71 1.67 -17.80 -19.96
CA VAL A 71 0.41 -18.39 -20.46
C VAL A 71 0.02 -19.66 -19.68
N ASN A 72 1.00 -20.42 -19.23
CA ASN A 72 0.84 -21.65 -18.45
C ASN A 72 0.77 -21.42 -16.93
N HIS A 73 0.76 -20.18 -16.43
CA HIS A 73 0.70 -19.94 -14.99
C HIS A 73 -0.68 -20.35 -14.44
N PRO A 74 -0.79 -21.26 -13.45
CA PRO A 74 -2.07 -21.69 -12.93
C PRO A 74 -2.67 -20.64 -11.99
N VAL A 75 -3.96 -20.35 -12.16
CA VAL A 75 -4.76 -19.48 -11.30
C VAL A 75 -5.94 -20.26 -10.78
N LEU A 76 -6.23 -20.13 -9.50
CA LEU A 76 -7.38 -20.77 -8.89
C LEU A 76 -8.65 -19.99 -9.26
N THR A 77 -9.60 -20.69 -9.89
CA THR A 77 -10.87 -20.14 -10.34
C THR A 77 -12.03 -20.76 -9.57
N TRP A 78 -13.10 -19.99 -9.45
CA TRP A 78 -14.37 -20.46 -8.89
C TRP A 78 -15.37 -20.70 -10.01
N GLY A 79 -16.04 -21.84 -9.95
CA GLY A 79 -17.08 -22.23 -10.90
C GLY A 79 -18.19 -23.03 -10.24
N VAL A 80 -18.97 -23.68 -11.08
CA VAL A 80 -20.06 -24.57 -10.70
C VAL A 80 -19.77 -25.93 -11.35
N ASP A 81 -19.88 -27.01 -10.59
CA ASP A 81 -19.75 -28.37 -11.11
C ASP A 81 -20.99 -28.81 -11.91
N GLU A 82 -20.92 -29.99 -12.52
CA GLU A 82 -22.02 -30.59 -13.30
C GLU A 82 -23.32 -30.77 -12.47
N LYS A 83 -23.21 -30.76 -11.14
CA LYS A 83 -24.32 -30.93 -10.19
C LYS A 83 -24.81 -29.61 -9.61
N GLY A 84 -24.37 -28.47 -10.14
CA GLY A 84 -24.79 -27.15 -9.67
C GLY A 84 -24.10 -26.69 -8.38
N LYS A 85 -23.08 -27.41 -7.87
CA LYS A 85 -22.39 -27.06 -6.61
C LYS A 85 -21.18 -26.17 -6.87
N PRO A 86 -20.88 -25.22 -5.96
CA PRO A 86 -19.67 -24.40 -6.03
C PRO A 86 -18.41 -25.28 -6.02
N SER A 87 -17.52 -25.07 -6.99
CA SER A 87 -16.28 -25.83 -7.12
C SER A 87 -15.08 -24.90 -7.40
N LEU A 88 -13.91 -25.33 -6.95
CA LEU A 88 -12.63 -24.65 -7.20
C LEU A 88 -11.83 -25.46 -8.20
N ALA A 89 -11.32 -24.79 -9.24
CA ALA A 89 -10.54 -25.42 -10.28
C ALA A 89 -9.31 -24.58 -10.63
N TRP A 90 -8.17 -25.23 -10.80
CA TRP A 90 -6.97 -24.58 -11.33
C TRP A 90 -7.09 -24.45 -12.84
N LYS A 91 -6.93 -23.23 -13.35
CA LYS A 91 -6.97 -22.92 -14.77
C LYS A 91 -5.70 -22.19 -15.17
N MET A 92 -5.14 -22.53 -16.32
CA MET A 92 -3.97 -21.80 -16.84
C MET A 92 -4.38 -20.39 -17.25
N LEU A 93 -3.49 -19.42 -17.03
CA LEU A 93 -3.72 -18.00 -17.29
C LEU A 93 -4.21 -17.74 -18.72
N GLY A 94 -3.63 -18.42 -19.71
CA GLY A 94 -4.04 -18.31 -21.11
C GLY A 94 -5.39 -18.92 -21.45
N GLY A 95 -5.94 -19.76 -20.58
CA GLY A 95 -7.28 -20.33 -20.75
C GLY A 95 -8.38 -19.49 -20.09
N ILE A 96 -8.04 -18.48 -19.30
CA ILE A 96 -9.01 -17.68 -18.54
C ILE A 96 -9.83 -16.80 -19.49
N LYS A 97 -11.14 -16.78 -19.29
CA LYS A 97 -12.10 -16.01 -20.10
C LYS A 97 -12.78 -14.91 -19.30
N ASN A 98 -13.27 -13.90 -20.01
CA ASN A 98 -14.10 -12.84 -19.42
C ASN A 98 -15.33 -13.41 -18.73
N GLY A 99 -15.67 -12.86 -17.57
CA GLY A 99 -16.81 -13.30 -16.77
C GLY A 99 -16.54 -14.48 -15.84
N GLU A 100 -15.39 -15.14 -15.96
CA GLU A 100 -14.94 -16.13 -14.98
C GLU A 100 -14.52 -15.45 -13.66
N TYR A 101 -14.38 -16.25 -12.61
CA TYR A 101 -14.10 -15.73 -11.28
C TYR A 101 -12.73 -16.22 -10.78
N ALA A 102 -11.84 -15.29 -10.46
CA ALA A 102 -10.61 -15.59 -9.74
C ALA A 102 -10.88 -15.67 -8.23
N VAL A 103 -10.27 -16.66 -7.57
CA VAL A 103 -10.29 -16.75 -6.10
C VAL A 103 -9.23 -15.82 -5.55
N ILE A 104 -9.62 -14.92 -4.64
CA ILE A 104 -8.72 -13.99 -3.99
C ILE A 104 -8.65 -14.30 -2.50
N ASN A 105 -7.42 -14.44 -1.98
CA ASN A 105 -7.20 -14.55 -0.55
C ASN A 105 -7.50 -13.21 0.14
N ARG A 106 -8.36 -13.23 1.17
CA ARG A 106 -8.70 -12.08 2.01
C ARG A 106 -8.36 -12.32 3.49
N SER A 107 -7.46 -13.24 3.78
CA SER A 107 -7.11 -13.51 5.17
C SER A 107 -6.23 -12.41 5.76
N ASP A 108 -6.26 -12.36 7.09
CA ASP A 108 -5.45 -11.49 7.92
C ASP A 108 -4.24 -12.20 8.52
N LYS A 109 -3.86 -13.36 7.96
CA LYS A 109 -2.64 -14.07 8.35
C LYS A 109 -1.39 -13.49 7.69
N LEU A 110 -0.25 -13.75 8.33
CA LEU A 110 1.09 -13.38 7.86
C LEU A 110 1.27 -11.86 7.65
N PHE A 111 0.61 -11.04 8.46
CA PHE A 111 0.95 -9.62 8.57
C PHE A 111 2.28 -9.47 9.31
N PRO A 112 3.18 -8.58 8.84
CA PRO A 112 4.46 -8.37 9.47
C PRO A 112 4.30 -7.57 10.78
N SER A 113 5.38 -7.53 11.57
CA SER A 113 5.50 -6.57 12.66
C SER A 113 6.06 -5.24 12.12
N ASP A 114 5.83 -4.15 12.85
CA ASP A 114 6.28 -2.83 12.41
C ASP A 114 7.80 -2.78 12.21
N PRO A 115 8.27 -2.31 11.03
CA PRO A 115 9.68 -2.33 10.68
C PRO A 115 10.47 -1.28 11.48
N SER A 116 11.76 -1.54 11.67
CA SER A 116 12.68 -0.54 12.19
C SER A 116 12.96 0.55 11.15
N LEU A 117 13.06 1.79 11.63
CA LEU A 117 13.25 2.99 10.82
C LEU A 117 14.65 3.62 10.97
N THR A 118 15.50 3.07 11.82
CA THR A 118 16.85 3.62 12.10
C THR A 118 17.72 3.69 10.84
N ASN A 119 17.55 2.74 9.91
CA ASN A 119 18.25 2.73 8.62
C ASN A 119 17.86 3.89 7.69
N PHE A 120 16.76 4.60 7.99
CA PHE A 120 16.28 5.74 7.21
C PHE A 120 16.64 7.09 7.85
N TYR A 121 17.41 7.07 8.95
CA TYR A 121 17.84 8.31 9.59
C TYR A 121 18.74 9.10 8.64
N PRO A 122 18.44 10.39 8.42
CA PRO A 122 19.21 11.21 7.48
C PRO A 122 20.59 11.51 8.05
N LYS A 123 21.61 11.41 7.19
CA LYS A 123 22.97 11.85 7.51
C LYS A 123 23.11 13.32 7.15
N LEU A 124 22.88 14.20 8.12
CA LEU A 124 23.02 15.64 7.95
C LEU A 124 24.47 16.07 8.22
N LYS A 125 25.01 16.97 7.38
CA LYS A 125 26.40 17.44 7.49
C LYS A 125 26.55 18.75 8.26
N ASP A 126 25.45 19.50 8.42
CA ASP A 126 25.46 20.83 9.01
C ASP A 126 25.13 20.76 10.51
N LYS A 127 26.10 21.15 11.34
CA LYS A 127 25.99 21.21 12.81
C LYS A 127 24.96 22.24 13.30
N ARG A 128 24.45 23.11 12.43
CA ARG A 128 23.42 24.11 12.76
C ARG A 128 21.99 23.59 12.57
N THR A 129 21.82 22.34 12.15
CA THR A 129 20.48 21.76 11.97
C THR A 129 19.92 21.34 13.31
N ASP A 130 18.68 21.72 13.62
CA ASP A 130 17.98 21.23 14.80
C ASP A 130 17.86 19.70 14.74
N GLU A 131 18.26 19.04 15.82
CA GLU A 131 18.11 17.59 16.00
C GLU A 131 16.88 17.29 16.84
N HIS A 132 16.07 16.35 16.35
CA HIS A 132 14.86 15.86 17.00
C HIS A 132 14.94 14.36 17.22
N ASN A 133 14.15 13.89 18.18
CA ASN A 133 13.96 12.48 18.44
C ASN A 133 13.14 11.84 17.29
N LEU A 134 13.83 11.06 16.46
CA LEU A 134 13.18 10.30 15.39
C LEU A 134 12.66 8.95 15.92
N PRO A 135 11.51 8.46 15.41
CA PRO A 135 10.96 7.18 15.82
C PRO A 135 11.81 6.02 15.28
N GLU A 136 12.20 5.10 16.18
CA GLU A 136 13.03 3.93 15.82
C GLU A 136 12.29 2.84 15.03
N LYS A 137 10.95 2.83 15.10
CA LYS A 137 10.07 1.87 14.44
C LYS A 137 8.84 2.56 13.87
N MET A 138 8.21 1.93 12.89
CA MET A 138 6.90 2.36 12.42
C MET A 138 5.88 2.30 13.55
N THR A 139 4.95 3.25 13.56
CA THR A 139 3.84 3.32 14.51
C THR A 139 2.55 3.73 13.80
N PRO A 140 1.37 3.41 14.36
CA PRO A 140 0.11 3.88 13.79
C PRO A 140 0.01 5.41 13.65
N ASN A 141 0.61 6.18 14.57
CA ASN A 141 0.61 7.64 14.46
C ASN A 141 1.47 8.13 13.28
N LEU A 142 2.68 7.58 13.10
CA LEU A 142 3.53 7.93 11.95
C LEU A 142 2.88 7.49 10.64
N ALA A 143 2.28 6.31 10.62
CA ALA A 143 1.57 5.80 9.45
C ALA A 143 0.36 6.68 9.09
N PHE A 144 -0.41 7.14 10.08
CA PHE A 144 -1.49 8.12 9.87
C PHE A 144 -0.97 9.41 9.25
N ILE A 145 0.12 9.99 9.79
CA ILE A 145 0.78 11.18 9.22
C ILE A 145 1.15 10.95 7.75
N LEU A 146 1.78 9.82 7.44
CA LEU A 146 2.15 9.47 6.07
C LEU A 146 0.92 9.37 5.15
N GLY A 147 -0.16 8.73 5.60
CA GLY A 147 -1.42 8.64 4.85
C GLY A 147 -1.97 10.02 4.53
N SER A 148 -2.01 10.88 5.54
CA SER A 148 -2.50 12.25 5.40
C SER A 148 -1.65 13.11 4.47
N LEU A 149 -0.32 12.98 4.53
CA LEU A 149 0.58 13.69 3.63
C LEU A 149 0.51 13.16 2.18
N VAL A 150 0.31 11.86 2.00
CA VAL A 150 0.08 11.28 0.68
C VAL A 150 -1.23 11.79 0.08
N ALA A 151 -2.29 11.96 0.87
CA ALA A 151 -3.53 12.57 0.39
C ALA A 151 -3.35 14.08 0.13
N GLU A 152 -3.20 14.87 1.19
CA GLU A 152 -3.35 16.34 1.19
C GLU A 152 -2.02 17.09 1.38
N GLY A 153 -0.91 16.36 1.50
CA GLY A 153 0.40 16.97 1.76
C GLY A 153 1.01 17.65 0.53
N ASN A 154 1.78 18.70 0.77
CA ASN A 154 2.65 19.37 -0.17
C ASN A 154 4.10 19.27 0.31
N VAL A 155 4.93 18.53 -0.42
CA VAL A 155 6.32 18.24 -0.05
C VAL A 155 7.26 19.13 -0.85
N SER A 156 8.13 19.86 -0.16
CA SER A 156 9.22 20.63 -0.75
C SER A 156 10.52 20.32 -0.03
N SER A 157 11.64 20.84 -0.54
CA SER A 157 12.95 20.63 0.08
C SER A 157 13.16 21.41 1.37
N LYS A 158 12.28 22.40 1.66
CA LYS A 158 12.39 23.28 2.83
C LYS A 158 11.27 23.09 3.84
N GLN A 159 10.09 22.65 3.37
CA GLN A 159 8.93 22.43 4.22
C GLN A 159 8.06 21.29 3.69
N ILE A 160 7.35 20.64 4.61
CA ILE A 160 6.21 19.78 4.31
C ILE A 160 4.96 20.47 4.86
N GLY A 161 4.00 20.77 3.99
CA GLY A 161 2.70 21.31 4.36
C GLY A 161 1.63 20.22 4.35
N PHE A 162 0.67 20.32 5.26
CA PHE A 162 -0.58 19.56 5.27
C PHE A 162 -1.72 20.57 5.45
N SER A 163 -2.64 20.62 4.49
CA SER A 163 -3.72 21.60 4.48
C SER A 163 -5.07 20.93 4.42
N ASN A 164 -6.01 21.35 5.26
CA ASN A 164 -7.38 20.85 5.23
C ASN A 164 -8.34 21.88 5.86
N ASN A 165 -9.64 21.71 5.66
CA ASN A 165 -10.68 22.52 6.30
C ASN A 165 -11.43 21.77 7.41
N ASN A 166 -11.27 20.44 7.51
CA ASN A 166 -11.84 19.63 8.58
C ASN A 166 -10.99 19.76 9.87
N SER A 167 -11.58 20.35 10.91
CA SER A 167 -10.94 20.57 12.21
C SER A 167 -10.59 19.27 12.94
N GLU A 168 -11.43 18.24 12.83
CA GLU A 168 -11.17 16.94 13.47
C GLU A 168 -9.96 16.27 12.85
N TYR A 169 -9.86 16.31 11.52
CA TYR A 169 -8.73 15.74 10.80
C TYR A 169 -7.42 16.49 11.07
N LEU A 170 -7.47 17.83 11.11
CA LEU A 170 -6.34 18.66 11.53
C LEU A 170 -5.89 18.34 12.97
N ASN A 171 -6.83 18.20 13.91
CA ASN A 171 -6.52 17.88 15.30
C ASN A 171 -5.97 16.45 15.46
N ALA A 172 -6.49 15.49 14.70
CA ALA A 172 -5.96 14.13 14.64
C ALA A 172 -4.52 14.13 14.11
N PHE A 173 -4.24 14.90 13.06
CA PHE A 173 -2.88 15.07 12.53
C PHE A 173 -1.94 15.69 13.55
N LYS A 174 -2.34 16.80 14.21
CA LYS A 174 -1.54 17.44 15.27
C LYS A 174 -1.24 16.46 16.40
N THR A 175 -2.25 15.75 16.88
CA THR A 175 -2.10 14.77 17.96
C THR A 175 -1.13 13.65 17.58
N ALA A 176 -1.26 13.11 16.37
CA ALA A 176 -0.33 12.10 15.87
C ALA A 176 1.09 12.67 15.74
N PHE A 177 1.22 13.88 15.22
CA PHE A 177 2.51 14.56 15.04
C PHE A 177 3.22 14.79 16.38
N THR A 178 2.56 15.38 17.37
CA THR A 178 3.14 15.60 18.70
C THR A 178 3.55 14.28 19.39
N LYS A 179 2.85 13.17 19.13
CA LYS A 179 3.25 11.86 19.67
C LYS A 179 4.50 11.29 19.00
N VAL A 180 4.70 11.56 17.71
CA VAL A 180 5.82 11.00 16.93
C VAL A 180 7.06 11.90 17.01
N PHE A 181 6.87 13.22 17.03
CA PHE A 181 7.92 14.23 17.06
C PHE A 181 7.63 15.26 18.17
N PRO A 182 7.71 14.85 19.45
CA PRO A 182 7.28 15.68 20.59
C PRO A 182 8.09 16.97 20.76
N ASP A 183 9.31 16.99 20.27
CA ASP A 183 10.27 18.09 20.32
C ASP A 183 10.32 18.92 19.03
N CYS A 184 9.53 18.57 18.01
CA CYS A 184 9.41 19.38 16.80
C CYS A 184 8.17 20.28 16.88
N ARG A 185 8.37 21.58 16.68
CA ARG A 185 7.26 22.51 16.54
C ARG A 185 6.53 22.27 15.21
N LEU A 186 5.22 22.07 15.29
CA LEU A 186 4.34 22.10 14.12
C LEU A 186 3.75 23.51 13.98
N HIS A 187 4.00 24.16 12.84
CA HIS A 187 3.54 25.52 12.61
C HIS A 187 2.12 25.51 12.04
N GLU A 188 1.24 26.36 12.56
CA GLU A 188 -0.14 26.47 12.11
C GLU A 188 -0.41 27.85 11.53
N TYR A 189 -0.93 27.87 10.31
CA TYR A 189 -1.26 29.10 9.60
C TYR A 189 -2.70 29.02 9.10
N LYS A 190 -3.50 30.05 9.42
CA LYS A 190 -4.77 30.28 8.72
C LYS A 190 -4.47 30.94 7.38
N ARG A 191 -4.82 30.26 6.29
CA ARG A 191 -4.61 30.76 4.92
C ARG A 191 -5.93 31.27 4.37
N LEU A 192 -5.88 32.44 3.77
CA LEU A 192 -7.00 32.99 3.00
C LEU A 192 -7.15 32.20 1.70
N PRO A 193 -8.36 32.18 1.12
CA PRO A 193 -8.58 31.51 -0.16
C PRO A 193 -7.69 32.13 -1.25
N VAL A 194 -7.01 31.28 -2.01
CA VAL A 194 -6.16 31.67 -3.15
C VAL A 194 -6.58 30.86 -4.38
N GLY A 195 -6.80 31.52 -5.52
CA GLY A 195 -7.21 30.87 -6.77
C GLY A 195 -8.64 30.33 -6.75
N PHE A 196 -8.83 29.06 -7.13
CA PHE A 196 -10.14 28.40 -7.22
C PHE A 196 -10.76 28.03 -5.86
N THR A 197 -10.00 28.13 -4.77
CA THR A 197 -10.47 27.81 -3.42
C THR A 197 -11.34 28.95 -2.91
N LYS A 198 -12.60 28.66 -2.54
CA LYS A 198 -13.57 29.66 -2.06
C LYS A 198 -13.61 29.83 -0.54
N LYS A 199 -12.94 28.94 0.22
CA LYS A 199 -12.96 28.92 1.69
C LYS A 199 -11.56 29.11 2.25
N SER A 200 -11.45 29.74 3.42
CA SER A 200 -10.21 29.69 4.20
C SER A 200 -9.90 28.26 4.60
N TYR A 201 -8.61 27.97 4.73
CA TYR A 201 -8.14 26.65 5.15
C TYR A 201 -6.99 26.80 6.14
N THR A 202 -6.79 25.77 6.94
CA THR A 202 -5.66 25.73 7.88
C THR A 202 -4.54 24.92 7.26
N SER A 203 -3.33 25.47 7.30
CA SER A 203 -2.10 24.81 6.86
C SER A 203 -1.24 24.51 8.07
N LEU A 204 -0.88 23.24 8.24
CA LEU A 204 0.12 22.77 9.19
C LEU A 204 1.43 22.56 8.44
N GLU A 205 2.53 23.12 8.95
CA GLU A 205 3.82 23.13 8.25
C GLU A 205 4.95 22.63 9.15
N ILE A 206 5.74 21.72 8.59
CA ILE A 206 6.95 21.14 9.17
C ILE A 206 8.14 21.77 8.46
N HIS A 207 9.03 22.43 9.22
CA HIS A 207 10.21 23.14 8.69
C HIS A 207 11.55 22.47 9.08
N SER A 208 11.51 21.41 9.88
CA SER A 208 12.71 20.68 10.30
C SER A 208 13.31 19.88 9.14
N LEU A 209 14.53 20.24 8.73
CA LEU A 209 15.24 19.56 7.65
C LEU A 209 15.47 18.07 7.94
N GLN A 210 15.76 17.73 9.20
CA GLN A 210 15.95 16.34 9.63
C GLN A 210 14.65 15.53 9.43
N ILE A 211 13.52 16.03 9.91
CA ILE A 211 12.23 15.32 9.76
C ILE A 211 11.81 15.24 8.30
N ILE A 212 11.99 16.31 7.52
CA ILE A 212 11.68 16.29 6.08
C ILE A 212 12.50 15.19 5.38
N LYS A 213 13.81 15.15 5.62
CA LYS A 213 14.70 14.14 5.02
C LYS A 213 14.39 12.73 5.51
N PHE A 214 14.03 12.57 6.78
CA PHE A 214 13.58 11.30 7.33
C PHE A 214 12.30 10.80 6.63
N LEU A 215 11.29 11.65 6.49
CA LEU A 215 10.04 11.32 5.80
C LEU A 215 10.28 10.99 4.32
N GLU A 216 11.17 11.73 3.64
CA GLU A 216 11.62 11.40 2.28
C GLU A 216 12.28 10.01 2.21
N ASN A 217 13.19 9.71 3.13
CA ASN A 217 13.91 8.42 3.18
C ASN A 217 12.98 7.23 3.37
N ILE A 218 11.94 7.35 4.21
CA ILE A 218 10.93 6.28 4.40
C ILE A 218 9.94 6.18 3.23
N GLY A 219 10.03 7.09 2.24
CA GLY A 219 9.37 6.97 0.95
C GLY A 219 8.30 8.02 0.66
N LEU A 220 8.24 9.12 1.40
CA LEU A 220 7.39 10.26 1.04
C LEU A 220 8.00 10.99 -0.17
N VAL A 221 7.30 10.96 -1.31
CA VAL A 221 7.81 11.51 -2.56
C VAL A 221 7.31 12.92 -2.81
N LYS A 222 8.22 13.83 -3.18
CA LYS A 222 7.87 15.11 -3.78
C LYS A 222 7.28 14.91 -5.17
N ALA A 223 5.95 14.91 -5.26
CA ALA A 223 5.23 14.78 -6.52
C ALA A 223 3.94 15.60 -6.53
N ARG A 224 3.49 15.98 -7.73
CA ARG A 224 2.12 16.47 -7.94
C ARG A 224 1.12 15.32 -7.69
N ALA A 225 -0.17 15.64 -7.51
CA ALA A 225 -1.21 14.68 -7.13
C ALA A 225 -1.15 13.34 -7.91
N GLY A 226 -1.08 13.37 -9.25
CA GLY A 226 -1.00 12.15 -10.08
C GLY A 226 0.30 11.34 -9.97
N GLY A 227 1.35 11.90 -9.37
CA GLY A 227 2.65 11.24 -9.16
C GLY A 227 2.87 10.73 -7.74
N LYS A 228 1.98 11.02 -6.79
CA LYS A 228 2.09 10.52 -5.41
C LYS A 228 1.90 9.01 -5.38
N THR A 229 2.69 8.33 -4.56
CA THR A 229 2.69 6.87 -4.42
C THR A 229 2.69 6.48 -2.95
N VAL A 230 2.11 5.32 -2.63
CA VAL A 230 2.22 4.75 -1.29
C VAL A 230 3.69 4.48 -0.97
N PRO A 231 4.20 4.96 0.18
CA PRO A 231 5.55 4.67 0.64
C PRO A 231 5.76 3.15 0.77
N LYS A 232 6.88 2.63 0.25
CA LYS A 232 7.16 1.18 0.25
C LYS A 232 7.12 0.57 1.64
N ILE A 233 7.54 1.33 2.66
CA ILE A 233 7.56 0.91 4.05
C ILE A 233 6.17 0.44 4.52
N MET A 234 5.09 1.01 3.97
CA MET A 234 3.72 0.63 4.36
C MET A 234 3.34 -0.80 3.98
N PHE A 235 3.97 -1.37 2.94
CA PHE A 235 3.75 -2.78 2.58
C PHE A 235 4.44 -3.74 3.55
N LEU A 236 5.37 -3.24 4.36
CA LEU A 236 6.12 -3.98 5.37
C LEU A 236 5.62 -3.69 6.80
N SER A 237 4.65 -2.79 6.95
CA SER A 237 4.12 -2.35 8.25
C SER A 237 3.08 -3.32 8.80
N SER A 238 2.88 -3.24 10.13
CA SER A 238 1.83 -3.98 10.81
C SER A 238 0.44 -3.66 10.27
N ARG A 239 -0.52 -4.53 10.57
CA ARG A 239 -1.93 -4.30 10.21
C ARG A 239 -2.44 -2.99 10.81
N GLU A 240 -2.06 -2.69 12.03
CA GLU A 240 -2.47 -1.51 12.80
C GLU A 240 -1.93 -0.25 12.13
N SER A 241 -0.64 -0.23 11.79
CA SER A 241 -0.01 0.87 11.08
C SER A 241 -0.58 1.06 9.67
N LEU A 242 -0.75 -0.02 8.91
CA LEU A 242 -1.36 0.05 7.59
C LEU A 242 -2.80 0.58 7.65
N SER A 243 -3.58 0.13 8.63
CA SER A 243 -4.95 0.63 8.88
C SER A 243 -4.95 2.13 9.19
N ALA A 244 -4.01 2.59 10.03
CA ALA A 244 -3.89 4.00 10.37
C ALA A 244 -3.47 4.87 9.17
N PHE A 245 -2.56 4.37 8.31
CA PHE A 245 -2.22 5.00 7.03
C PHE A 245 -3.45 5.13 6.12
N LEU A 246 -4.21 4.06 5.95
CA LEU A 246 -5.42 4.08 5.13
C LEU A 246 -6.45 5.04 5.68
N LYS A 247 -6.60 5.12 7.01
CA LYS A 247 -7.47 6.12 7.65
C LYS A 247 -7.00 7.52 7.30
N GLY A 248 -5.74 7.85 7.54
CA GLY A 248 -5.18 9.16 7.21
C GLY A 248 -5.34 9.51 5.73
N TYR A 249 -5.13 8.55 4.83
CA TYR A 249 -5.29 8.76 3.40
C TYR A 249 -6.76 8.96 2.97
N ALA A 250 -7.69 8.17 3.52
CA ALA A 250 -9.11 8.24 3.20
C ALA A 250 -9.80 9.52 3.72
N GLU A 251 -9.38 10.04 4.87
CA GLU A 251 -9.91 11.32 5.39
C GLU A 251 -9.56 12.52 4.50
N GLY A 252 -8.48 12.44 3.72
CA GLY A 252 -8.06 13.49 2.79
C GLY A 252 -8.65 13.33 1.39
N ASP A 253 -8.38 12.19 0.74
CA ASP A 253 -8.66 11.95 -0.69
C ASP A 253 -9.87 11.00 -0.91
N GLY A 254 -10.47 10.48 0.17
CA GLY A 254 -11.56 9.52 0.11
C GLY A 254 -12.93 10.19 0.10
N SER A 255 -13.69 9.96 -0.96
CA SER A 255 -15.15 10.11 -0.90
C SER A 255 -15.76 8.74 -0.56
N VAL A 256 -16.40 8.63 0.59
CA VAL A 256 -17.13 7.42 1.00
C VAL A 256 -18.58 7.54 0.54
N TYR A 257 -18.99 6.66 -0.36
CA TYR A 257 -20.40 6.54 -0.75
C TYR A 257 -21.02 5.34 -0.02
N LEU A 258 -22.14 5.57 0.65
CA LEU A 258 -22.97 4.54 1.28
C LEU A 258 -23.95 3.99 0.24
N SER A 259 -23.53 2.99 -0.54
CA SER A 259 -24.38 2.28 -1.50
C SER A 259 -24.40 0.79 -1.21
N GLY A 260 -25.09 0.34 -0.16
CA GLY A 260 -25.28 -1.09 0.21
C GLY A 260 -24.01 -1.88 0.59
N ALA A 261 -22.82 -1.41 0.18
CA ALA A 261 -21.49 -1.75 0.62
C ALA A 261 -20.66 -0.45 0.57
N PRO A 262 -19.82 -0.15 1.58
CA PRO A 262 -19.00 1.04 1.54
C PRO A 262 -17.98 0.92 0.39
N GLU A 263 -18.08 1.83 -0.58
CA GLU A 263 -17.11 1.99 -1.66
C GLU A 263 -16.24 3.21 -1.37
N VAL A 264 -14.93 3.03 -1.45
CA VAL A 264 -13.95 4.11 -1.31
C VAL A 264 -13.29 4.32 -2.66
N CYS A 265 -13.58 5.45 -3.28
CA CYS A 265 -12.97 5.85 -4.55
C CYS A 265 -11.76 6.74 -4.26
N PHE A 266 -10.64 6.44 -4.90
CA PHE A 266 -9.41 7.23 -4.83
C PHE A 266 -9.01 7.70 -6.23
N ILE A 267 -8.45 8.90 -6.33
CA ILE A 267 -8.06 9.51 -7.61
C ILE A 267 -6.82 8.79 -8.20
N SER A 268 -5.96 8.21 -7.36
CA SER A 268 -4.76 7.50 -7.80
C SER A 268 -4.97 5.99 -7.92
N LYS A 269 -4.91 5.47 -9.17
CA LYS A 269 -4.98 4.02 -9.47
C LYS A 269 -3.92 3.18 -8.74
N ARG A 270 -2.82 3.78 -8.29
CA ARG A 270 -1.73 3.08 -7.57
C ARG A 270 -2.04 2.78 -6.10
N ILE A 271 -3.09 3.40 -5.54
CA ILE A 271 -3.37 3.38 -4.09
C ILE A 271 -4.59 2.49 -3.74
N ILE A 272 -5.51 2.29 -4.68
CA ILE A 272 -6.74 1.47 -4.54
C ILE A 272 -6.49 0.04 -4.02
N TRP A 273 -5.31 -0.53 -4.30
CA TRP A 273 -5.00 -1.94 -4.03
C TRP A 273 -4.99 -2.30 -2.53
N ILE A 274 -4.69 -1.36 -1.62
CA ILE A 274 -4.50 -1.66 -0.19
C ILE A 274 -5.85 -1.81 0.56
N CYS A 275 -6.91 -1.13 0.13
CA CYS A 275 -8.18 -1.08 0.88
C CYS A 275 -9.05 -2.34 0.80
N LEU A 276 -8.84 -3.24 -0.16
CA LEU A 276 -9.82 -4.29 -0.49
C LEU A 276 -9.72 -5.57 0.37
N LYS A 277 -8.86 -5.61 1.40
CA LYS A 277 -8.73 -6.79 2.29
C LYS A 277 -9.90 -7.02 3.26
N LYS A 278 -10.92 -6.17 3.31
CA LYS A 278 -12.01 -6.28 4.29
C LYS A 278 -13.29 -6.86 3.68
N LYS A 279 -13.47 -8.18 3.75
CA LYS A 279 -14.78 -8.87 3.87
C LYS A 279 -14.55 -10.38 4.04
N SER A 280 -14.78 -10.87 5.24
CA SER A 280 -14.82 -12.29 5.65
C SER A 280 -16.24 -12.85 5.48
N GLY A 281 -16.37 -14.01 4.82
CA GLY A 281 -17.62 -14.76 4.68
C GLY A 281 -17.98 -15.05 3.21
N LEU A 282 -17.99 -16.35 2.85
CA LEU A 282 -18.04 -16.94 1.50
C LEU A 282 -16.81 -16.67 0.61
N PHE A 283 -16.35 -17.70 -0.11
CA PHE A 283 -15.16 -17.67 -1.00
C PHE A 283 -15.07 -16.33 -1.74
N PRO A 284 -14.10 -15.46 -1.40
CA PRO A 284 -14.01 -14.16 -2.00
C PRO A 284 -13.58 -14.31 -3.46
N LYS A 285 -14.57 -14.18 -4.35
CA LYS A 285 -14.41 -14.34 -5.78
C LYS A 285 -14.52 -12.99 -6.47
N GLU A 286 -13.65 -12.73 -7.43
CA GLU A 286 -13.69 -11.51 -8.23
C GLU A 286 -13.91 -11.84 -9.69
N LYS A 287 -14.92 -11.21 -10.30
CA LYS A 287 -15.27 -11.40 -11.71
C LYS A 287 -14.19 -10.78 -12.58
N ILE A 288 -13.72 -11.51 -13.59
CA ILE A 288 -12.66 -11.08 -14.49
C ILE A 288 -13.25 -10.26 -15.64
N LYS A 289 -12.61 -9.14 -15.96
CA LYS A 289 -12.86 -8.32 -17.16
C LYS A 289 -11.52 -8.11 -17.88
N ASN A 290 -11.44 -8.43 -19.16
CA ASN A 290 -10.33 -7.95 -20.00
C ASN A 290 -10.58 -6.50 -20.38
#